data_AF-A0ABD2LBT7-F1
#
_entry.id   AF-A0ABD2LBT7-F1
#
_cell.length_a   1.000
_cell.length_b   1.000
_cell.length_c   1.000
_cell.angle_alpha   90.00
_cell.angle_beta   90.00
_cell.angle_gamma   90.00
#
_symmetry.space_group_name_H-M   'P 1'
#
loop_
_entity.id
_entity.type
_entity.pdbx_description
1 polymer ?
#
loop_
_entity_poly.entity_id
_entity_poly.type
_entity_poly.pdbx_seq_one_letter_code
_entity_poly.pdbx_strand_id
1 'polypeptide(L)'
;MNIDSAQYYYNDTSPEAHKISLKPNLKAKFNGKTHHTEIIDDNAEQSNKSNKNNHINGRPKGQLAKCKICGRQCLYSFYGVKSCESCKQFFRRVVTKQTLFTCPRRNGFGNMVKCRGCRLDKCLVVGMDPTLINVPHSDKFKQFLANLEKRKRSAMLMQK
;
A
#
# COMPACT_ATOMS: atom_id res chain seq x y z
N MET A 1 27.25 -18.66 -12.19
CA MET A 1 25.96 -18.09 -11.77
C MET A 1 26.16 -16.59 -11.64
N ASN A 2 25.63 -15.80 -12.56
CA ASN A 2 25.48 -14.35 -12.36
C ASN A 2 24.07 -14.02 -12.84
N ILE A 3 23.24 -13.55 -11.91
CA ILE A 3 21.87 -13.13 -12.14
C ILE A 3 21.91 -11.66 -12.56
N ASP A 4 21.48 -11.43 -13.80
CA ASP A 4 21.07 -10.14 -14.33
C ASP A 4 20.05 -9.49 -13.39
N SER A 5 20.39 -8.33 -12.85
CA SER A 5 19.45 -7.46 -12.13
C SER A 5 19.07 -6.31 -13.05
N ALA A 6 17.84 -6.38 -13.55
CA ALA A 6 17.23 -5.41 -14.43
C ALA A 6 17.32 -3.98 -13.87
N GLN A 7 17.90 -3.08 -14.66
CA GLN A 7 17.90 -1.65 -14.43
C GLN A 7 16.50 -1.08 -14.69
N TYR A 8 15.84 -0.54 -13.66
CA TYR A 8 14.70 0.35 -13.85
C TYR A 8 15.24 1.73 -14.23
N TYR A 9 15.16 2.10 -15.50
CA TYR A 9 15.41 3.45 -15.97
C TYR A 9 14.12 4.29 -15.81
N TYR A 10 14.18 5.34 -14.98
CA TYR A 10 13.32 6.51 -15.13
C TYR A 10 14.05 7.47 -16.07
N ASN A 11 13.48 7.72 -17.25
CA ASN A 11 13.99 8.70 -18.20
C ASN A 11 13.40 10.08 -17.87
N ASP A 12 14.09 10.86 -17.04
CA ASP A 12 13.83 12.29 -16.92
C ASP A 12 14.76 13.05 -17.85
N THR A 13 14.15 13.81 -18.76
CA THR A 13 14.80 14.67 -19.72
C THR A 13 15.08 16.03 -19.08
N SER A 14 16.37 16.44 -19.11
CA SER A 14 16.84 17.83 -19.07
C SER A 14 17.00 18.52 -17.69
N PRO A 15 17.75 19.64 -17.58
CA PRO A 15 19.17 19.63 -17.22
C PRO A 15 19.44 20.57 -16.02
N GLU A 16 20.33 20.17 -15.11
CA GLU A 16 21.32 21.04 -14.44
C GLU A 16 21.94 20.34 -13.25
N ALA A 17 23.27 20.46 -13.19
CA ALA A 17 24.14 19.70 -12.33
C ALA A 17 24.29 20.36 -10.96
N HIS A 18 24.29 19.56 -9.89
CA HIS A 18 25.20 19.79 -8.76
C HIS A 18 25.73 18.45 -8.24
N LYS A 19 27.03 18.21 -8.53
CA LYS A 19 27.83 17.09 -8.01
C LYS A 19 28.04 17.27 -6.50
N ILE A 20 27.68 16.28 -5.69
CA ILE A 20 28.29 16.08 -4.37
C ILE A 20 28.68 14.61 -4.23
N SER A 21 29.97 14.40 -4.03
CA SER A 21 30.66 13.10 -3.94
C SER A 21 30.28 12.35 -2.65
N LEU A 22 29.68 11.16 -2.75
CA LEU A 22 29.52 10.23 -1.62
C LEU A 22 30.79 9.39 -1.46
N LYS A 23 31.46 9.50 -0.31
CA LYS A 23 32.57 8.60 0.05
C LYS A 23 32.03 7.24 0.52
N PRO A 24 32.59 6.11 0.07
CA PRO A 24 32.18 4.76 0.48
C PRO A 24 32.99 4.28 1.68
N ASN A 25 32.32 3.85 2.76
CA ASN A 25 32.66 2.72 3.63
C ASN A 25 31.95 2.82 4.97
N LEU A 26 30.96 1.96 5.21
CA LEU A 26 30.83 1.36 6.54
C LEU A 26 30.25 -0.05 6.39
N LYS A 27 31.07 -1.03 6.77
CA LYS A 27 30.78 -2.46 6.66
C LYS A 27 29.65 -2.83 7.63
N ALA A 28 28.58 -3.43 7.11
CA ALA A 28 27.55 -4.07 7.93
C ALA A 28 28.10 -5.39 8.50
N LYS A 29 28.14 -5.53 9.83
CA LYS A 29 28.29 -6.81 10.52
C LYS A 29 26.93 -7.22 11.05
N PHE A 30 26.43 -8.35 10.57
CA PHE A 30 25.21 -9.00 11.03
C PHE A 30 25.59 -10.01 12.11
N ASN A 31 24.99 -9.94 13.30
CA ASN A 31 24.99 -11.03 14.27
C ASN A 31 23.62 -11.04 14.96
N GLY A 32 22.85 -12.12 14.76
CA GLY A 32 21.60 -12.35 15.47
C GLY A 32 21.83 -12.96 16.86
N LYS A 33 20.97 -12.58 17.82
CA LYS A 33 20.50 -13.41 18.94
C LYS A 33 19.44 -12.65 19.75
N THR A 34 18.39 -13.36 20.12
CA THR A 34 17.27 -12.96 20.99
C THR A 34 17.70 -12.91 22.46
N HIS A 35 17.14 -11.99 23.26
CA HIS A 35 16.47 -12.27 24.56
C HIS A 35 16.01 -10.97 25.24
N HIS A 36 14.87 -11.07 25.94
CA HIS A 36 14.32 -10.12 26.91
C HIS A 36 15.35 -9.69 27.98
N THR A 37 15.25 -8.44 28.43
CA THR A 37 15.15 -8.09 29.86
C THR A 37 14.62 -6.66 30.03
N GLU A 38 13.77 -6.53 31.04
CA GLU A 38 13.09 -5.33 31.52
C GLU A 38 14.03 -4.47 32.37
N ILE A 39 13.85 -3.15 32.32
CA ILE A 39 14.24 -2.24 33.40
C ILE A 39 13.02 -1.35 33.67
N ILE A 40 12.44 -1.52 34.86
CA ILE A 40 11.45 -0.66 35.53
C ILE A 40 12.24 0.15 36.58
N ASP A 41 12.07 1.47 36.67
CA ASP A 41 11.39 2.21 37.75
C ASP A 41 11.88 3.67 37.57
N ASP A 42 11.28 4.77 38.02
CA ASP A 42 9.98 5.11 38.56
C ASP A 42 9.98 6.66 38.52
N ASN A 43 8.94 7.27 37.97
CA ASN A 43 8.44 8.57 38.42
C ASN A 43 7.11 8.85 37.71
N ALA A 44 6.05 8.46 38.41
CA ALA A 44 4.68 8.77 38.09
C ALA A 44 4.36 10.20 38.55
N GLU A 45 3.93 11.04 37.62
CA GLU A 45 2.95 12.08 37.94
C GLU A 45 1.77 11.94 36.97
N GLN A 46 0.62 11.62 37.56
CA GLN A 46 -0.64 11.36 36.91
C GLN A 46 -1.28 12.69 36.49
N SER A 47 -1.73 12.77 35.24
CA SER A 47 -3.08 13.19 34.82
C SER A 47 -3.05 13.89 33.46
N ASN A 48 -3.58 13.24 32.42
CA ASN A 48 -4.81 13.66 31.76
C ASN A 48 -5.03 12.93 30.43
N LYS A 49 -6.27 12.50 30.29
CA LYS A 49 -6.88 11.79 29.17
C LYS A 49 -6.91 12.73 27.96
N SER A 50 -6.15 12.47 26.88
CA SER A 50 -6.38 13.10 25.57
C SER A 50 -5.68 12.37 24.41
N ASN A 51 -6.51 11.68 23.61
CA ASN A 51 -6.51 11.62 22.15
C ASN A 51 -5.16 11.82 21.41
N LYS A 52 -4.40 10.73 21.19
CA LYS A 52 -3.20 10.75 20.32
C LYS A 52 -3.60 10.75 18.83
N ASN A 53 -4.06 11.88 18.34
CA ASN A 53 -3.92 12.22 16.93
C ASN A 53 -2.45 12.56 16.68
N ASN A 54 -1.66 11.58 16.23
CA ASN A 54 -0.27 11.80 15.85
C ASN A 54 -0.20 12.79 14.68
N HIS A 55 0.13 14.03 15.03
CA HIS A 55 0.43 15.12 14.11
C HIS A 55 1.79 14.82 13.45
N ILE A 56 1.76 14.51 12.16
CA ILE A 56 2.96 14.44 11.32
C ILE A 56 3.42 15.87 11.04
N ASN A 57 4.27 16.40 11.90
CA ASN A 57 4.99 17.65 11.68
C ASN A 57 6.04 17.46 10.58
N GLY A 58 6.01 18.30 9.54
CA GLY A 58 7.19 18.59 8.72
C GLY A 58 7.31 17.93 7.34
N ARG A 59 6.20 17.63 6.63
CA ARG A 59 6.29 17.22 5.21
C ARG A 59 6.00 18.43 4.29
N PRO A 60 6.72 18.63 3.16
CA PRO A 60 6.40 19.68 2.19
C PRO A 60 4.90 19.66 1.89
N LYS A 61 4.31 20.85 1.74
CA LYS A 61 2.88 21.12 1.50
C LYS A 61 2.39 20.58 0.14
N GLY A 62 2.74 19.35 -0.21
CA GLY A 62 2.04 18.58 -1.21
C GLY A 62 0.60 18.42 -0.75
N GLN A 63 -0.34 18.92 -1.53
CA GLN A 63 -1.76 18.94 -1.20
C GLN A 63 -2.21 17.53 -0.80
N LEU A 64 -2.58 17.36 0.48
CA LEU A 64 -3.05 16.08 1.02
C LEU A 64 -4.36 15.70 0.33
N ALA A 65 -4.33 14.64 -0.48
CA ALA A 65 -5.50 14.09 -1.14
C ALA A 65 -6.20 13.05 -0.24
N LYS A 66 -7.47 12.74 -0.52
CA LYS A 66 -8.19 11.64 0.14
C LYS A 66 -8.03 10.34 -0.66
N CYS A 67 -7.75 9.24 0.05
CA CYS A 67 -7.71 7.89 -0.52
C CYS A 67 -9.06 7.54 -1.13
N LYS A 68 -9.10 7.25 -2.44
CA LYS A 68 -10.34 6.94 -3.18
C LYS A 68 -11.06 5.66 -2.68
N ILE A 69 -10.40 4.86 -1.84
CA ILE A 69 -10.92 3.60 -1.30
C ILE A 69 -11.50 3.77 0.11
N CYS A 70 -10.83 4.49 1.01
CA CYS A 70 -11.24 4.58 2.43
C CYS A 70 -11.32 6.00 2.99
N GLY A 71 -11.07 7.03 2.19
CA GLY A 71 -11.17 8.43 2.58
C GLY A 71 -10.01 8.99 3.41
N ARG A 72 -9.14 8.13 3.99
CA ARG A 72 -7.94 8.58 4.74
C ARG A 72 -7.04 9.48 3.89
N GLN A 73 -6.43 10.47 4.52
CA GLN A 73 -5.46 11.34 3.86
C GLN A 73 -4.25 10.55 3.34
N CYS A 74 -3.79 10.91 2.15
CA CYS A 74 -2.63 10.32 1.49
C CYS A 74 -2.03 11.29 0.49
N LEU A 75 -0.73 11.12 0.22
CA LEU A 75 0.00 11.97 -0.74
C LEU A 75 0.18 11.29 -2.10
N TYR A 76 0.36 9.98 -2.11
CA TYR A 76 0.82 9.26 -3.29
C TYR A 76 -0.30 8.47 -3.97
N SER A 77 -0.03 8.13 -5.23
CA SER A 77 -0.82 7.16 -5.99
C SER A 77 -0.11 5.81 -5.93
N PHE A 78 -0.87 4.73 -5.76
CA PHE A 78 -0.36 3.37 -5.83
C PHE A 78 -1.24 2.59 -6.79
N TYR A 79 -0.60 1.83 -7.69
CA TYR A 79 -1.28 0.99 -8.67
C TYR A 79 -2.34 1.76 -9.48
N GLY A 80 -1.99 2.97 -9.92
CA GLY A 80 -2.86 3.85 -10.73
C GLY A 80 -3.80 4.78 -9.95
N VAL A 81 -3.93 4.67 -8.61
CA VAL A 81 -4.95 5.42 -7.85
C VAL A 81 -4.41 6.09 -6.60
N LYS A 82 -4.85 7.34 -6.32
CA LYS A 82 -4.61 8.02 -5.03
C LYS A 82 -5.15 7.18 -3.86
N SER A 83 -4.24 6.64 -3.07
CA SER A 83 -4.57 5.68 -2.03
C SER A 83 -3.61 5.73 -0.84
N CYS A 84 -4.09 5.32 0.33
CA CYS A 84 -3.24 5.22 1.52
C CYS A 84 -2.45 3.89 1.53
N GLU A 85 -1.36 3.86 2.30
CA GLU A 85 -0.45 2.71 2.38
C GLU A 85 -1.16 1.40 2.74
N SER A 86 -2.16 1.47 3.63
CA SER A 86 -2.92 0.26 3.99
C SER A 86 -3.76 -0.30 2.83
N CYS A 87 -4.28 0.55 1.94
CA CYS A 87 -5.04 0.12 0.75
C CYS A 87 -4.11 -0.43 -0.31
N LYS A 88 -2.94 0.19 -0.51
CA LYS A 88 -1.85 -0.36 -1.31
C LYS A 88 -1.48 -1.77 -0.83
N GLN A 89 -1.17 -1.93 0.45
CA GLN A 89 -0.74 -3.22 1.00
C GLN A 89 -1.85 -4.28 0.95
N PHE A 90 -3.11 -3.88 1.14
CA PHE A 90 -4.26 -4.76 0.96
C PHE A 90 -4.37 -5.26 -0.50
N PHE A 91 -4.35 -4.35 -1.47
CA PHE A 91 -4.47 -4.69 -2.88
C PHE A 91 -3.30 -5.55 -3.36
N ARG A 92 -2.07 -5.23 -2.94
CA ARG A 92 -0.89 -6.07 -3.18
C ARG A 92 -1.10 -7.50 -2.72
N ARG A 93 -1.60 -7.71 -1.48
CA ARG A 93 -1.87 -9.06 -0.95
C ARG A 93 -2.93 -9.79 -1.76
N VAL A 94 -3.99 -9.11 -2.20
CA VAL A 94 -5.03 -9.71 -3.05
C VAL A 94 -4.42 -10.25 -4.34
N VAL A 95 -3.58 -9.46 -5.01
CA VAL A 95 -2.98 -9.82 -6.29
C VAL A 95 -1.91 -10.89 -6.12
N THR A 96 -0.97 -10.72 -5.18
CA THR A 96 0.11 -11.71 -4.96
C THR A 96 -0.41 -13.05 -4.46
N LYS A 97 -1.47 -13.06 -3.65
CA LYS A 97 -2.09 -14.29 -3.14
C LYS A 97 -3.26 -14.77 -3.99
N GLN A 98 -3.58 -14.07 -5.09
CA GLN A 98 -4.70 -14.36 -5.98
C GLN A 98 -6.02 -14.63 -5.22
N THR A 99 -6.31 -13.83 -4.19
CA THR A 99 -7.41 -14.08 -3.24
C THR A 99 -8.65 -13.25 -3.57
N LEU A 100 -9.79 -13.90 -3.80
CA LEU A 100 -11.08 -13.23 -4.01
C LEU A 100 -11.92 -13.28 -2.74
N PHE A 101 -12.14 -12.14 -2.10
CA PHE A 101 -12.95 -12.05 -0.88
C PHE A 101 -14.44 -11.97 -1.20
N THR A 102 -15.26 -12.75 -0.48
CA THR A 102 -16.73 -12.66 -0.60
C THR A 102 -17.30 -11.65 0.41
N CYS A 103 -18.24 -10.82 -0.02
CA CYS A 103 -19.00 -9.95 0.89
C CYS A 103 -20.14 -10.75 1.53
N PRO A 104 -20.21 -10.88 2.86
CA PRO A 104 -21.29 -11.63 3.53
C PRO A 104 -22.68 -11.06 3.27
N ARG A 105 -22.78 -9.75 3.13
CA ARG A 105 -24.07 -9.04 3.04
C ARG A 105 -24.56 -8.85 1.61
N ARG A 106 -23.72 -9.16 0.60
CA ARG A 106 -23.97 -8.97 -0.86
C ARG A 106 -24.55 -7.60 -1.28
N ASN A 107 -24.55 -6.62 -0.38
CA ASN A 107 -25.09 -5.29 -0.61
C ASN A 107 -23.93 -4.32 -0.86
N GLY A 108 -24.00 -3.60 -1.98
CA GLY A 108 -22.96 -2.69 -2.44
C GLY A 108 -22.40 -1.83 -1.31
N PHE A 109 -21.07 -1.69 -1.28
CA PHE A 109 -20.25 -0.71 -0.54
C PHE A 109 -20.65 -0.26 0.89
N GLY A 110 -21.54 -0.94 1.62
CA GLY A 110 -22.16 -0.37 2.82
C GLY A 110 -21.24 -0.15 4.04
N ASN A 111 -20.08 -0.81 4.11
CA ASN A 111 -19.01 -0.50 5.09
C ASN A 111 -17.64 -0.92 4.52
N MET A 112 -17.11 -0.10 3.61
CA MET A 112 -15.95 -0.42 2.76
C MET A 112 -14.65 -0.69 3.52
N VAL A 113 -14.49 -0.15 4.74
CA VAL A 113 -13.28 -0.34 5.55
C VAL A 113 -13.30 -1.68 6.30
N LYS A 114 -14.48 -2.16 6.70
CA LYS A 114 -14.64 -3.37 7.52
C LYS A 114 -14.74 -4.64 6.68
N CYS A 115 -15.40 -4.59 5.52
CA CYS A 115 -15.57 -5.78 4.66
C CYS A 115 -14.45 -5.90 3.63
N ARG A 116 -13.69 -7.02 3.66
CA ARG A 116 -12.63 -7.31 2.67
C ARG A 116 -13.16 -7.42 1.24
N GLY A 117 -14.36 -8.00 1.07
CA GLY A 117 -15.05 -8.06 -0.24
C GLY A 117 -15.33 -6.67 -0.80
N CYS A 118 -16.07 -5.85 -0.06
CA CYS A 118 -16.38 -4.48 -0.48
C CYS A 118 -15.14 -3.61 -0.69
N ARG A 119 -14.08 -3.82 0.11
CA ARG A 119 -12.81 -3.11 -0.07
C ARG A 119 -12.16 -3.45 -1.40
N LEU A 120 -12.12 -4.74 -1.75
CA LEU A 120 -11.63 -5.20 -3.06
C LEU A 120 -12.50 -4.65 -4.19
N ASP A 121 -13.82 -4.72 -4.06
CA ASP A 121 -14.74 -4.15 -5.05
C ASP A 121 -14.43 -2.68 -5.31
N LYS A 122 -14.11 -1.92 -4.25
CA LYS A 122 -13.83 -0.48 -4.42
C LYS A 122 -12.51 -0.29 -5.12
N CYS A 123 -11.46 -1.03 -4.72
CA CYS A 123 -10.17 -1.00 -5.40
C CYS A 123 -10.35 -1.15 -6.92
N LEU A 124 -11.15 -2.12 -7.36
CA LEU A 124 -11.40 -2.38 -8.78
C LEU A 124 -12.21 -1.26 -9.44
N VAL A 125 -13.28 -0.80 -8.78
CA VAL A 125 -14.14 0.28 -9.29
C VAL A 125 -13.38 1.59 -9.48
N VAL A 126 -12.50 1.95 -8.54
CA VAL A 126 -11.70 3.19 -8.64
C VAL A 126 -10.50 3.05 -9.57
N GLY A 127 -10.27 1.88 -10.15
CA GLY A 127 -9.24 1.65 -11.16
C GLY A 127 -7.87 1.25 -10.62
N MET A 128 -7.77 0.57 -9.48
CA MET A 128 -6.48 -0.03 -9.08
C MET A 128 -6.10 -1.14 -10.06
N ASP A 129 -4.90 -1.02 -10.63
CA ASP A 129 -4.43 -1.91 -11.68
C ASP A 129 -3.54 -3.05 -11.12
N PRO A 130 -3.99 -4.32 -11.21
CA PRO A 130 -3.21 -5.46 -10.74
C PRO A 130 -1.96 -5.76 -11.59
N THR A 131 -1.89 -5.27 -12.83
CA THR A 131 -0.76 -5.49 -13.74
C THR A 131 0.49 -4.71 -13.32
N LEU A 132 0.32 -3.65 -12.52
CA LEU A 132 1.41 -2.85 -11.94
C LEU A 132 2.07 -3.51 -10.71
N ILE A 133 1.71 -4.75 -10.39
CA ILE A 133 2.31 -5.52 -9.29
C ILE A 133 3.12 -6.66 -9.89
N ASN A 134 4.41 -6.70 -9.57
CA ASN A 134 5.29 -7.78 -10.01
C ASN A 134 4.87 -9.13 -9.39
N VAL A 135 4.34 -10.00 -10.24
CA VAL A 135 3.96 -11.39 -9.94
C VAL A 135 4.32 -12.28 -11.13
N PRO A 136 4.70 -13.55 -10.91
CA PRO A 136 4.96 -14.46 -12.01
C PRO A 136 3.71 -14.64 -12.90
N HIS A 137 3.87 -14.38 -14.19
CA HIS A 137 2.81 -14.61 -15.16
C HIS A 137 2.62 -16.12 -15.36
N SER A 138 1.44 -16.59 -14.99
CA SER A 138 1.00 -17.98 -15.15
C SER A 138 -0.42 -17.98 -15.68
N ASP A 139 -0.88 -19.09 -16.25
CA ASP A 139 -2.27 -19.18 -16.72
C ASP A 139 -3.27 -19.04 -15.56
N LYS A 140 -2.88 -19.53 -14.37
CA LYS A 140 -3.62 -19.26 -13.13
C LYS A 140 -3.75 -17.77 -12.85
N PHE A 141 -2.69 -16.99 -13.06
CA PHE A 141 -2.73 -15.54 -12.89
C PHE A 141 -3.60 -14.85 -13.96
N LYS A 142 -3.51 -15.28 -15.23
CA LYS A 142 -4.40 -14.78 -16.30
C LYS A 142 -5.88 -15.01 -15.95
N GLN A 143 -6.20 -16.21 -15.47
CA GLN A 143 -7.55 -16.55 -15.01
C GLN A 143 -7.98 -15.68 -13.82
N PHE A 144 -7.07 -15.41 -12.88
CA PHE A 144 -7.32 -14.51 -11.76
C PHE A 144 -7.63 -13.08 -12.23
N LEU A 145 -6.88 -12.54 -13.19
CA LEU A 145 -7.17 -11.21 -13.78
C LEU A 145 -8.54 -11.16 -14.46
N ALA A 146 -8.89 -12.20 -15.23
CA ALA A 146 -10.22 -12.30 -15.83
C ALA A 146 -11.34 -12.31 -14.77
N ASN A 147 -11.12 -12.96 -13.62
CA ASN A 147 -12.06 -12.95 -12.51
C ASN A 147 -12.18 -11.57 -11.85
N LEU A 148 -11.09 -10.81 -11.72
CA LEU A 148 -11.12 -9.43 -11.24
C LEU A 148 -11.91 -8.52 -12.18
N GLU A 149 -11.75 -8.68 -13.50
CA GLU A 149 -12.51 -7.90 -14.48
C GLU A 149 -14.02 -8.21 -14.44
N LYS A 150 -14.39 -9.49 -14.37
CA LYS A 150 -15.79 -9.89 -14.17
C LYS A 150 -16.37 -9.25 -12.89
N ARG A 151 -15.61 -9.33 -11.80
CA ARG A 151 -16.00 -8.75 -10.51
C ARG A 151 -16.14 -7.23 -10.56
N LYS A 152 -15.22 -6.53 -11.25
CA LYS A 152 -15.28 -5.07 -11.46
C LYS A 152 -16.58 -4.66 -12.15
N ARG A 153 -16.96 -5.37 -13.23
CA ARG A 153 -18.22 -5.13 -13.96
C ARG A 153 -19.43 -5.31 -13.05
N SER A 154 -19.50 -6.40 -12.29
CA SER A 154 -20.58 -6.62 -11.31
C SER A 154 -20.64 -5.51 -10.25
N ALA A 155 -19.49 -5.06 -9.72
CA ALA A 155 -19.43 -4.02 -8.70
C ALA A 155 -19.78 -2.61 -9.24
N MET A 156 -19.56 -2.34 -10.54
CA MET A 156 -20.01 -1.10 -11.18
C MET A 156 -21.53 -1.04 -11.34
N LEU A 157 -22.18 -2.17 -11.65
CA LEU A 157 -23.63 -2.25 -11.78
C LEU A 157 -24.37 -2.01 -10.45
N MET A 158 -23.76 -2.37 -9.32
CA MET A 158 -24.32 -2.17 -7.98
C MET A 158 -24.24 -0.72 -7.46
N GLN A 159 -23.80 0.24 -8.28
CA GLN A 159 -23.69 1.67 -7.93
C GLN A 159 -24.76 2.54 -8.60
N LYS A 160 -25.67 1.96 -9.38
CA LYS A 160 -26.87 2.61 -9.91
C LYS A 160 -28.05 2.34 -8.99
#